data_AF-A0A6A9T6E5-F1
#
_entry.id   AF-A0A6A9T6E5-F1
#
_cell.length_a   1.000
_cell.length_b   1.000
_cell.length_c   1.000
_cell.angle_alpha   90.00
_cell.angle_beta   90.00
_cell.angle_gamma   90.00
#
_symmetry.space_group_name_H-M   'P 1'
#
loop_
_entity.id
_entity.type
_entity.pdbx_description
1 polymer ?
#
loop_
_entity_poly.entity_id
_entity_poly.type
_entity_poly.pdbx_seq_one_letter_code
_entity_poly.pdbx_strand_id
1 'polypeptide(L)'
;RLDELQVALQVYEGPVRDLARSTAAADVSATEIYVESTANGVVLSAIADGQYVREVVRTDRWDREGGPISNDVAIETVTTAYPETAALRQPNAFGAGSVQRVTIPHEFGTLRAFVSGGTEQVFVEHQRIDLSTFPDTETVTESGDGFTVTVDRSYGGGPVTVTVRDEETGEPVPNVTVTKSVGDADSVAIGATDDDGVVRTISPVVTYRVTVVDEPRVVVVDGLDPLATPQPAAAEDE
;
A
#
# COMPACT_ATOMS: atom_id res chain seq x y z
N ARG A 1 20.06 17.58 -18.93
CA ARG A 1 20.24 16.35 -19.74
C ARG A 1 20.58 15.12 -18.90
N LEU A 2 21.54 15.16 -17.96
CA LEU A 2 21.74 14.03 -17.02
C LEU A 2 20.55 13.87 -16.07
N ASP A 3 20.06 14.96 -15.47
CA ASP A 3 18.92 14.93 -14.54
C ASP A 3 17.61 14.44 -15.22
N GLU A 4 17.39 14.87 -16.46
CA GLU A 4 16.30 14.42 -17.33
C GLU A 4 16.35 12.90 -17.58
N LEU A 5 17.52 12.38 -17.97
CA LEU A 5 17.68 10.93 -18.19
C LEU A 5 17.51 10.15 -16.89
N GLN A 6 18.01 10.68 -15.77
CA GLN A 6 17.86 10.06 -14.46
C GLN A 6 16.38 9.93 -14.06
N VAL A 7 15.58 10.99 -14.22
CA VAL A 7 14.13 10.93 -13.92
C VAL A 7 13.39 10.03 -14.89
N ALA A 8 13.72 10.08 -16.18
CA ALA A 8 13.12 9.21 -17.18
C ALA A 8 13.42 7.71 -16.94
N LEU A 9 14.54 7.37 -16.29
CA LEU A 9 14.86 5.99 -15.92
C LEU A 9 14.17 5.56 -14.61
N GLN A 10 13.96 6.49 -13.67
CA GLN A 10 13.30 6.19 -12.39
C GLN A 10 11.85 5.71 -12.51
N VAL A 11 11.18 5.95 -13.64
CA VAL A 11 9.83 5.41 -13.91
C VAL A 11 9.82 3.88 -14.02
N TYR A 12 10.98 3.29 -14.33
CA TYR A 12 11.17 1.84 -14.43
C TYR A 12 11.62 1.22 -13.10
N GLU A 13 11.89 2.04 -12.09
CA GLU A 13 12.19 1.62 -10.73
C GLU A 13 10.93 1.80 -9.87
N GLY A 14 10.80 1.04 -8.79
CA GLY A 14 9.63 1.12 -7.94
C GLY A 14 9.82 0.37 -6.63
N PRO A 15 9.23 0.85 -5.52
CA PRO A 15 9.49 0.30 -4.20
C PRO A 15 9.13 -1.19 -4.09
N VAL A 16 8.03 -1.60 -4.72
CA VAL A 16 7.56 -2.99 -4.65
C VAL A 16 8.35 -3.88 -5.62
N ARG A 17 8.70 -3.36 -6.80
CA ARG A 17 9.57 -4.08 -7.75
C ARG A 17 11.00 -4.27 -7.23
N ASP A 18 11.53 -3.30 -6.51
CA ASP A 18 12.82 -3.43 -5.82
C ASP A 18 12.76 -4.49 -4.72
N LEU A 19 11.68 -4.51 -3.92
CA LEU A 19 11.45 -5.57 -2.93
C LEU A 19 11.38 -6.95 -3.59
N ALA A 20 10.58 -7.10 -4.66
CA ALA A 20 10.46 -8.36 -5.40
C ALA A 20 11.81 -8.86 -5.92
N ARG A 21 12.64 -7.95 -6.45
CA ARG A 21 13.99 -8.26 -6.92
C ARG A 21 14.89 -8.73 -5.77
N SER A 22 14.88 -8.04 -4.63
CA SER A 22 15.65 -8.42 -3.45
C SER A 22 15.21 -9.76 -2.87
N THR A 23 13.91 -10.04 -2.82
CA THR A 23 13.37 -11.34 -2.40
C THR A 23 13.80 -12.45 -3.36
N ALA A 24 13.72 -12.23 -4.68
CA ALA A 24 14.17 -13.20 -5.67
C ALA A 24 15.68 -13.48 -5.62
N ALA A 25 16.47 -12.49 -5.22
CA ALA A 25 17.91 -12.61 -4.96
C ALA A 25 18.23 -13.27 -3.59
N ALA A 26 17.22 -13.52 -2.76
CA ALA A 26 17.35 -13.96 -1.37
C ALA A 26 18.13 -12.99 -0.47
N ASP A 27 18.16 -11.70 -0.82
CA ASP A 27 18.74 -10.63 -0.01
C ASP A 27 17.83 -10.27 1.18
N VAL A 28 16.53 -10.52 1.05
CA VAL A 28 15.51 -10.36 2.10
C VAL A 28 14.60 -11.58 2.15
N SER A 29 13.90 -11.76 3.28
CA SER A 29 12.91 -12.83 3.46
C SER A 29 11.78 -12.76 2.43
N ALA A 30 11.09 -13.89 2.23
CA ALA A 30 9.88 -13.93 1.42
C ALA A 30 8.83 -12.94 1.96
N THR A 31 8.21 -12.17 1.06
CA THR A 31 7.19 -11.18 1.39
C THR A 31 5.97 -11.39 0.51
N GLU A 32 4.78 -11.20 1.08
CA GLU A 32 3.52 -11.16 0.34
C GLU A 32 3.50 -9.91 -0.56
N ILE A 33 3.37 -10.10 -1.87
CA ILE A 33 3.19 -9.02 -2.84
C ILE A 33 1.82 -9.16 -3.47
N TYR A 34 1.01 -8.12 -3.32
CA TYR A 34 -0.26 -7.99 -4.01
C TYR A 34 -0.05 -7.41 -5.40
N VAL A 35 -0.79 -7.95 -6.37
CA VAL A 35 -0.75 -7.53 -7.77
C VAL A 35 -2.18 -7.40 -8.28
N GLU A 36 -2.50 -6.22 -8.80
CA GLU A 36 -3.72 -5.97 -9.56
C GLU A 36 -3.34 -5.42 -10.92
N SER A 37 -3.98 -5.92 -11.97
CA SER A 37 -3.69 -5.51 -13.34
C SER A 37 -4.95 -5.25 -14.13
N THR A 38 -4.90 -4.22 -14.96
CA THR A 38 -5.90 -3.88 -15.97
C THR A 38 -5.23 -3.81 -17.33
N ALA A 39 -6.02 -3.58 -18.40
CA ALA A 39 -5.46 -3.34 -19.72
C ALA A 39 -4.52 -2.11 -19.79
N ASN A 40 -4.69 -1.15 -18.88
CA ASN A 40 -4.04 0.16 -18.92
C ASN A 40 -3.12 0.42 -17.72
N GLY A 41 -2.93 -0.54 -16.83
CA GLY A 41 -2.09 -0.31 -15.67
C GLY A 41 -1.97 -1.48 -14.71
N VAL A 42 -1.03 -1.32 -13.77
CA VAL A 42 -0.71 -2.29 -12.74
C VAL A 42 -0.60 -1.57 -11.41
N VAL A 43 -1.14 -2.20 -10.36
CA VAL A 43 -0.95 -1.81 -8.96
C VAL A 43 -0.20 -2.94 -8.27
N LEU A 44 0.85 -2.58 -7.53
CA LEU A 44 1.61 -3.47 -6.67
C LEU A 44 1.58 -2.92 -5.26
N SER A 45 1.50 -3.80 -4.27
CA SER A 45 1.68 -3.40 -2.87
C SER A 45 2.31 -4.50 -2.02
N ALA A 46 2.98 -4.08 -0.96
CA ALA A 46 3.62 -4.97 0.01
C ALA A 46 3.79 -4.27 1.35
N ILE A 47 4.15 -5.05 2.37
CA ILE A 47 4.65 -4.53 3.65
C ILE A 47 6.16 -4.77 3.69
N ALA A 48 6.93 -3.70 3.90
CA ALA A 48 8.39 -3.76 4.03
C ALA A 48 8.85 -2.75 5.08
N ASP A 49 9.75 -3.18 5.97
CA ASP A 49 10.40 -2.31 6.96
C ASP A 49 9.42 -1.49 7.82
N GLY A 50 8.29 -2.09 8.22
CA GLY A 50 7.25 -1.42 9.01
C GLY A 50 6.39 -0.42 8.23
N GLN A 51 6.55 -0.35 6.91
CA GLN A 51 5.78 0.52 6.03
C GLN A 51 4.90 -0.29 5.07
N TYR A 52 3.73 0.23 4.77
CA TYR A 52 2.98 -0.12 3.59
C TYR A 52 3.60 0.59 2.39
N VAL A 53 3.95 -0.17 1.37
CA VAL A 53 4.48 0.35 0.11
C VAL A 53 3.53 0.02 -1.02
N ARG A 54 3.20 1.03 -1.83
CA ARG A 54 2.31 0.89 -2.98
C ARG A 54 2.93 1.52 -4.21
N GLU A 55 2.77 0.86 -5.34
CA GLU A 55 3.22 1.31 -6.64
C GLU A 55 2.08 1.19 -7.66
N VAL A 56 1.87 2.24 -8.45
CA VAL A 56 0.91 2.24 -9.57
C VAL A 56 1.62 2.69 -10.82
N VAL A 57 1.33 2.01 -11.94
CA VAL A 57 1.73 2.41 -13.28
C VAL A 57 0.51 2.44 -14.18
N ARG A 58 0.26 3.57 -14.85
CA ARG A 58 -0.85 3.82 -15.79
C ARG A 58 -0.30 4.11 -17.17
N THR A 59 -0.24 3.09 -18.00
CA THR A 59 0.39 3.17 -19.33
C THR A 59 -0.41 4.01 -20.31
N ASP A 60 -1.72 4.13 -20.12
CA ASP A 60 -2.62 5.00 -20.89
C ASP A 60 -2.37 6.50 -20.65
N ARG A 61 -1.75 6.85 -19.52
CA ARG A 61 -1.43 8.23 -19.16
C ARG A 61 -0.01 8.65 -19.53
N TRP A 62 0.78 7.75 -20.11
CA TRP A 62 2.17 8.04 -20.42
C TRP A 62 2.37 8.26 -21.92
N ASP A 63 2.69 9.50 -22.27
CA ASP A 63 3.21 9.84 -23.59
C ASP A 63 4.74 10.00 -23.53
N ARG A 64 5.46 9.00 -24.04
CA ARG A 64 6.93 8.98 -24.06
C ARG A 64 7.52 10.02 -24.99
N GLU A 65 6.80 10.37 -26.05
CA GLU A 65 7.23 11.33 -27.08
C GLU A 65 6.75 12.75 -26.76
N GLY A 66 6.09 12.91 -25.61
CA GLY A 66 5.55 14.15 -25.12
C GLY A 66 6.58 15.28 -25.01
N GLY A 67 6.07 16.50 -25.10
CA GLY A 67 6.87 17.72 -24.92
C GLY A 67 7.37 17.90 -23.48
N PRO A 68 8.27 18.86 -23.26
CA PRO A 68 8.72 19.20 -21.92
C PRO A 68 7.59 19.79 -21.08
N ILE A 69 7.56 19.45 -19.79
CA ILE A 69 6.62 20.02 -18.81
C ILE A 69 7.37 20.78 -17.71
N SER A 70 6.82 21.92 -17.30
CA SER A 70 7.42 22.75 -16.25
C SER A 70 7.18 22.15 -14.86
N ASN A 71 8.01 22.54 -13.90
CA ASN A 71 7.84 22.13 -12.50
C ASN A 71 6.51 22.61 -11.92
N ASP A 72 6.09 23.83 -12.26
CA ASP A 72 4.85 24.43 -11.74
C ASP A 72 3.63 23.66 -12.25
N VAL A 73 3.57 23.35 -13.55
CA VAL A 73 2.48 22.54 -14.12
C VAL A 73 2.48 21.15 -13.51
N ALA A 74 3.64 20.50 -13.35
CA ALA A 74 3.70 19.18 -12.71
C ALA A 74 3.24 19.20 -11.24
N ILE A 75 3.59 20.23 -10.47
CA ILE A 75 3.12 20.42 -9.09
C ILE A 75 1.60 20.62 -9.06
N GLU A 76 1.07 21.44 -9.97
CA GLU A 76 -0.37 21.66 -10.12
C GLU A 76 -1.10 20.36 -10.46
N THR A 77 -0.65 19.62 -11.48
CA THR A 77 -1.21 18.32 -11.85
C THR A 77 -1.30 17.37 -10.66
N VAL A 78 -0.24 17.26 -9.85
CA VAL A 78 -0.21 16.35 -8.69
C VAL A 78 -1.06 16.88 -7.54
N THR A 79 -1.09 18.19 -7.33
CA THR A 79 -1.94 18.83 -6.29
C THR A 79 -3.42 18.63 -6.61
N THR A 80 -3.81 18.76 -7.87
CA THR A 80 -5.17 18.51 -8.34
C THR A 80 -5.55 17.04 -8.22
N ALA A 81 -4.64 16.12 -8.56
CA ALA A 81 -4.91 14.68 -8.46
C ALA A 81 -5.00 14.18 -6.99
N TYR A 82 -4.27 14.81 -6.07
CA TYR A 82 -4.19 14.40 -4.66
C TYR A 82 -4.42 15.59 -3.70
N PRO A 83 -5.62 16.19 -3.70
CA PRO A 83 -5.88 17.43 -2.96
C PRO A 83 -5.70 17.25 -1.45
N GLU A 84 -6.13 16.12 -0.90
CA GLU A 84 -6.00 15.81 0.53
C GLU A 84 -4.53 15.57 0.92
N THR A 85 -3.76 14.89 0.07
CA THR A 85 -2.33 14.67 0.29
C THR A 85 -1.52 15.95 0.13
N ALA A 86 -1.90 16.84 -0.78
CA ALA A 86 -1.19 18.09 -1.04
C ALA A 86 -1.58 19.23 -0.06
N ALA A 87 -2.76 19.15 0.56
CA ALA A 87 -3.27 20.18 1.46
C ALA A 87 -2.24 20.58 2.53
N LEU A 88 -1.96 21.89 2.59
CA LEU A 88 -1.06 22.51 3.58
C LEU A 88 0.40 22.00 3.55
N ARG A 89 0.81 21.31 2.48
CA ARG A 89 2.16 20.77 2.29
C ARG A 89 2.88 21.49 1.15
N GLN A 90 4.18 21.25 1.01
CA GLN A 90 5.02 21.84 -0.03
C GLN A 90 5.51 20.73 -0.98
N PRO A 91 4.76 20.45 -2.07
CA PRO A 91 5.23 19.55 -3.13
C PRO A 91 6.57 20.04 -3.70
N ASN A 92 7.47 19.10 -3.95
CA ASN A 92 8.75 19.39 -4.60
C ASN A 92 8.85 18.65 -5.94
N ALA A 93 9.00 19.40 -7.02
CA ALA A 93 9.24 18.85 -8.35
C ALA A 93 10.74 18.77 -8.66
N PHE A 94 11.15 17.64 -9.22
CA PHE A 94 12.48 17.40 -9.72
C PHE A 94 12.42 16.66 -11.06
N GLY A 95 13.01 17.24 -12.08
CA GLY A 95 13.07 16.67 -13.41
C GLY A 95 13.25 17.73 -14.48
N ALA A 96 13.35 17.26 -15.71
CA ALA A 96 13.42 18.08 -16.92
C ALA A 96 13.00 17.21 -18.10
N GLY A 97 12.53 17.83 -19.18
CA GLY A 97 12.04 17.10 -20.35
C GLY A 97 10.61 16.59 -20.16
N SER A 98 10.30 15.43 -20.74
CA SER A 98 8.94 14.88 -20.85
C SER A 98 8.41 14.18 -19.61
N VAL A 99 9.20 14.10 -18.53
CA VAL A 99 8.79 13.51 -17.26
C VAL A 99 9.24 14.39 -16.10
N GLN A 100 8.30 14.69 -15.20
CA GLN A 100 8.57 15.38 -13.93
C GLN A 100 8.22 14.49 -12.77
N ARG A 101 9.08 14.45 -11.74
CA ARG A 101 8.82 13.73 -10.50
C ARG A 101 8.44 14.73 -9.40
N VAL A 102 7.26 14.60 -8.83
CA VAL A 102 6.80 15.38 -7.69
C VAL A 102 6.83 14.52 -6.44
N THR A 103 7.36 15.04 -5.34
CA THR A 103 7.36 14.38 -4.03
C THR A 103 6.60 15.23 -3.02
N ILE A 104 5.68 14.61 -2.29
CA ILE A 104 4.88 15.21 -1.23
C ILE A 104 5.07 14.39 0.04
N PRO A 105 5.87 14.86 1.01
CA PRO A 105 5.86 14.27 2.35
C PRO A 105 4.54 14.62 3.06
N HIS A 106 4.00 13.68 3.82
CA HIS A 106 2.80 13.87 4.63
C HIS A 106 2.96 13.18 6.00
N GLU A 107 1.99 13.37 6.89
CA GLU A 107 2.10 12.91 8.29
C GLU A 107 2.26 11.40 8.44
N PHE A 108 1.72 10.64 7.48
CA PHE A 108 1.81 9.18 7.44
C PHE A 108 2.98 8.64 6.60
N GLY A 109 3.73 9.48 5.89
CA GLY A 109 4.81 9.01 5.01
C GLY A 109 5.07 9.90 3.80
N THR A 110 5.14 9.31 2.60
CA THR A 110 5.51 10.03 1.37
C THR A 110 4.79 9.52 0.14
N LEU A 111 4.25 10.46 -0.64
CA LEU A 111 3.80 10.26 -2.01
C LEU A 111 4.89 10.74 -2.97
N ARG A 112 5.25 9.93 -3.95
CA ARG A 112 6.06 10.30 -5.11
C ARG A 112 5.29 9.99 -6.38
N ALA A 113 4.97 11.02 -7.16
CA ALA A 113 4.23 10.92 -8.41
C ALA A 113 5.11 11.31 -9.59
N PHE A 114 4.88 10.70 -10.75
CA PHE A 114 5.51 11.08 -12.01
C PHE A 114 4.45 11.56 -13.00
N VAL A 115 4.69 12.74 -13.56
CA VAL A 115 3.81 13.41 -14.52
C VAL A 115 4.39 13.31 -15.91
N SER A 116 3.57 12.90 -16.87
CA SER A 116 3.91 12.82 -18.28
C SER A 116 3.68 14.17 -18.94
N GLY A 117 4.69 14.74 -19.59
CA GLY A 117 4.59 16.05 -20.23
C GLY A 117 3.75 16.07 -21.51
N GLY A 118 3.53 14.93 -22.15
CA GLY A 118 2.65 14.85 -23.33
C GLY A 118 1.16 14.74 -23.00
N THR A 119 0.82 14.32 -21.78
CA THR A 119 -0.57 14.09 -21.34
C THR A 119 -0.97 14.96 -20.15
N GLU A 120 0.00 15.59 -19.49
CA GLU A 120 -0.16 16.34 -18.24
C GLU A 120 -0.91 15.55 -17.16
N GLN A 121 -0.65 14.24 -17.10
CA GLN A 121 -1.28 13.32 -16.16
C GLN A 121 -0.26 12.54 -15.34
N VAL A 122 -0.66 12.18 -14.11
CA VAL A 122 0.09 11.26 -13.26
C VAL A 122 0.01 9.85 -13.82
N PHE A 123 1.15 9.26 -14.15
CA PHE A 123 1.23 7.92 -14.74
C PHE A 123 2.01 6.91 -13.89
N VAL A 124 2.82 7.38 -12.93
CA VAL A 124 3.42 6.52 -11.90
C VAL A 124 3.18 7.13 -10.53
N GLU A 125 2.82 6.29 -9.57
CA GLU A 125 2.65 6.63 -8.16
C GLU A 125 3.47 5.67 -7.30
N HIS A 126 4.26 6.19 -6.38
CA HIS A 126 4.91 5.44 -5.31
C HIS A 126 4.50 6.03 -3.96
N GLN A 127 3.81 5.24 -3.14
CA GLN A 127 3.48 5.60 -1.76
C GLN A 127 4.27 4.76 -0.77
N ARG A 128 4.73 5.40 0.29
CA ARG A 128 5.24 4.76 1.50
C ARG A 128 4.46 5.33 2.68
N ILE A 129 3.83 4.47 3.46
CA ILE A 129 3.00 4.84 4.60
C ILE A 129 3.44 4.04 5.82
N ASP A 130 3.68 4.69 6.96
CA ASP A 130 4.03 4.02 8.21
C ASP A 130 2.83 3.22 8.74
N LEU A 131 3.03 1.93 9.04
CA LEU A 131 1.92 1.05 9.46
C LEU A 131 1.39 1.38 10.86
N SER A 132 2.20 2.01 11.71
CA SER A 132 1.78 2.44 13.04
C SER A 132 0.80 3.61 13.01
N THR A 133 0.71 4.32 11.88
CA THR A 133 -0.15 5.48 11.68
C THR A 133 -0.98 5.36 10.40
N PHE A 134 -1.13 4.14 9.85
CA PHE A 134 -1.85 3.93 8.60
C PHE A 134 -3.29 4.43 8.71
N PRO A 135 -3.73 5.34 7.82
CA PRO A 135 -5.10 5.86 7.84
C PRO A 135 -6.09 4.84 7.28
N ASP A 136 -7.39 5.13 7.31
CA ASP A 136 -8.41 4.40 6.54
C ASP A 136 -8.54 2.90 6.88
N THR A 137 -8.57 2.59 8.18
CA THR A 137 -8.90 1.26 8.68
C THR A 137 -10.28 1.24 9.33
N GLU A 138 -11.01 0.15 9.14
CA GLU A 138 -12.16 -0.20 9.97
C GLU A 138 -11.81 -1.40 10.86
N THR A 139 -12.34 -1.39 12.07
CA THR A 139 -12.03 -2.42 13.06
C THR A 139 -13.17 -3.44 13.17
N VAL A 140 -12.81 -4.72 13.15
CA VAL A 140 -13.69 -5.84 13.51
C VAL A 140 -13.08 -6.58 14.68
N THR A 141 -13.87 -6.87 15.71
CA THR A 141 -13.38 -7.52 16.94
C THR A 141 -14.21 -8.76 17.23
N GLU A 142 -13.54 -9.84 17.59
CA GLU A 142 -14.13 -11.05 18.14
C GLU A 142 -13.36 -11.49 19.38
N SER A 143 -14.07 -12.01 20.37
CA SER A 143 -13.49 -12.56 21.61
C SER A 143 -13.91 -14.01 21.80
N GLY A 144 -13.00 -14.83 22.30
CA GLY A 144 -13.24 -16.25 22.55
C GLY A 144 -11.97 -16.98 22.96
N ASP A 145 -12.13 -18.12 23.63
CA ASP A 145 -11.01 -18.97 24.07
C ASP A 145 -9.90 -18.23 24.84
N GLY A 146 -10.23 -17.15 25.56
CA GLY A 146 -9.28 -16.33 26.31
C GLY A 146 -8.52 -15.30 25.46
N PHE A 147 -8.90 -15.09 24.21
CA PHE A 147 -8.36 -14.05 23.33
C PHE A 147 -9.42 -13.01 22.99
N THR A 148 -8.99 -11.76 22.87
CA THR A 148 -9.67 -10.72 22.10
C THR A 148 -8.84 -10.45 20.85
N VAL A 149 -9.42 -10.73 19.69
CA VAL A 149 -8.80 -10.55 18.38
C VAL A 149 -9.43 -9.34 17.71
N THR A 150 -8.59 -8.38 17.37
CA THR A 150 -8.96 -7.17 16.66
C THR A 150 -8.32 -7.18 15.28
N VAL A 151 -9.12 -7.00 14.23
CA VAL A 151 -8.68 -6.92 12.84
C VAL A 151 -8.99 -5.53 12.32
N ASP A 152 -7.94 -4.73 12.12
CA ASP A 152 -8.00 -3.46 11.43
C ASP A 152 -7.83 -3.73 9.92
N ARG A 153 -8.96 -3.77 9.21
CA ARG A 153 -9.03 -4.04 7.77
C ARG A 153 -9.03 -2.74 6.99
N SER A 154 -8.44 -2.78 5.80
CA SER A 154 -8.45 -1.68 4.84
C SER A 154 -9.00 -2.15 3.48
N TYR A 155 -8.72 -1.41 2.41
CA TYR A 155 -9.13 -1.74 1.05
C TYR A 155 -8.33 -2.90 0.44
N GLY A 156 -8.82 -3.47 -0.66
CA GLY A 156 -8.12 -4.54 -1.37
C GLY A 156 -6.71 -4.12 -1.80
N GLY A 157 -5.70 -4.93 -1.47
CA GLY A 157 -4.29 -4.58 -1.64
C GLY A 157 -3.72 -3.65 -0.56
N GLY A 158 -4.52 -3.11 0.36
CA GLY A 158 -4.08 -2.35 1.53
C GLY A 158 -3.65 -3.25 2.70
N PRO A 159 -3.04 -2.70 3.76
CA PRO A 159 -2.60 -3.48 4.91
C PRO A 159 -3.76 -3.93 5.79
N VAL A 160 -3.60 -5.08 6.42
CA VAL A 160 -4.47 -5.58 7.50
C VAL A 160 -3.60 -5.79 8.72
N THR A 161 -4.03 -5.25 9.86
CA THR A 161 -3.37 -5.47 11.15
C THR A 161 -4.26 -6.35 12.01
N VAL A 162 -3.71 -7.48 12.48
CA VAL A 162 -4.35 -8.37 13.43
C VAL A 162 -3.66 -8.19 14.77
N THR A 163 -4.42 -7.81 15.79
CA THR A 163 -3.95 -7.65 17.17
C THR A 163 -4.62 -8.71 18.04
N VAL A 164 -3.83 -9.47 18.79
CA VAL A 164 -4.30 -10.50 19.72
C VAL A 164 -3.93 -10.07 21.14
N ARG A 165 -4.95 -9.99 22.00
CA ARG A 165 -4.81 -9.68 23.42
C ARG A 165 -5.45 -10.77 24.26
N ASP A 166 -4.92 -10.94 25.46
CA ASP A 166 -5.55 -11.79 26.47
C ASP A 166 -6.88 -11.15 26.90
N GLU A 167 -7.94 -11.96 26.93
CA GLU A 167 -9.31 -11.48 27.14
C GLU A 167 -9.54 -10.97 28.58
N GLU A 168 -8.83 -11.54 29.56
CA GLU A 168 -9.00 -11.18 30.98
C GLU A 168 -8.16 -9.95 31.37
N THR A 169 -6.92 -9.90 30.89
CA THR A 169 -5.92 -8.91 31.30
C THR A 169 -5.76 -7.76 30.31
N GLY A 170 -6.11 -7.97 29.05
CA GLY A 170 -5.86 -7.03 27.95
C GLY A 170 -4.39 -6.96 27.50
N GLU A 171 -3.52 -7.78 28.06
CA GLU A 171 -2.10 -7.83 27.71
C GLU A 171 -1.90 -8.39 26.28
N PRO A 172 -0.88 -7.92 25.53
CA PRO A 172 -0.58 -8.46 24.21
C PRO A 172 -0.14 -9.93 24.31
N VAL A 173 -0.57 -10.76 23.35
CA VAL A 173 -0.19 -12.19 23.31
C VAL A 173 0.76 -12.45 22.13
N PRO A 174 2.06 -12.64 22.40
CA PRO A 174 3.04 -12.93 21.35
C PRO A 174 3.05 -14.40 20.94
N ASN A 175 3.67 -14.70 19.79
CA ASN A 175 3.89 -16.05 19.26
C ASN A 175 2.62 -16.85 18.95
N VAL A 176 1.47 -16.18 18.72
CA VAL A 176 0.22 -16.83 18.32
C VAL A 176 0.16 -16.94 16.81
N THR A 177 -0.16 -18.12 16.29
CA THR A 177 -0.21 -18.34 14.83
C THR A 177 -1.48 -17.72 14.25
N VAL A 178 -1.34 -16.96 13.17
CA VAL A 178 -2.46 -16.35 12.46
C VAL A 178 -2.46 -16.78 11.00
N THR A 179 -3.64 -17.15 10.51
CA THR A 179 -3.87 -17.57 9.13
C THR A 179 -5.00 -16.76 8.49
N LYS A 180 -5.01 -16.73 7.15
CA LYS A 180 -6.00 -16.04 6.33
C LYS A 180 -6.54 -17.01 5.28
N SER A 181 -7.86 -17.01 5.07
CA SER A 181 -8.51 -17.79 4.02
C SER A 181 -9.49 -16.93 3.21
N VAL A 182 -9.65 -17.23 1.93
CA VAL A 182 -10.60 -16.58 1.02
C VAL A 182 -11.55 -17.62 0.45
N GLY A 183 -12.86 -17.42 0.63
CA GLY A 183 -13.87 -18.39 0.22
C GLY A 183 -13.60 -19.79 0.81
N ASP A 184 -13.67 -20.81 -0.05
CA ASP A 184 -13.39 -22.21 0.32
C ASP A 184 -11.92 -22.62 0.10
N ALA A 185 -11.02 -21.66 -0.17
CA ALA A 185 -9.61 -21.96 -0.35
C ALA A 185 -8.93 -22.30 0.98
N ASP A 186 -7.84 -23.06 0.90
CA ASP A 186 -7.02 -23.41 2.06
C ASP A 186 -6.51 -22.15 2.78
N SER A 187 -6.45 -22.21 4.12
CA SER A 187 -5.86 -21.15 4.93
C SER A 187 -4.37 -21.05 4.66
N VAL A 188 -3.90 -19.82 4.45
CA VAL A 188 -2.50 -19.48 4.28
C VAL A 188 -1.99 -18.84 5.57
N ALA A 189 -0.83 -19.27 6.04
CA ALA A 189 -0.19 -18.65 7.21
C ALA A 189 0.23 -17.21 6.90
N ILE A 190 -0.18 -16.28 7.76
CA ILE A 190 0.32 -14.91 7.76
C ILE A 190 1.65 -14.87 8.53
N GLY A 191 1.69 -15.53 9.68
CA GLY A 191 2.84 -15.53 10.59
C GLY A 191 2.40 -15.76 12.03
N ALA A 192 3.29 -15.44 12.97
CA ALA A 192 2.99 -15.39 14.39
C ALA A 192 2.97 -13.93 14.86
N THR A 193 2.19 -13.65 15.91
CA THR A 193 2.18 -12.32 16.55
C THR A 193 3.54 -11.99 17.17
N ASP A 194 3.93 -10.71 17.07
CA ASP A 194 5.12 -10.16 17.71
C ASP A 194 4.89 -9.87 19.22
N ASP A 195 5.89 -9.25 19.86
CA ASP A 195 5.86 -8.90 21.30
C ASP A 195 4.69 -7.95 21.67
N ASP A 196 4.16 -7.20 20.70
CA ASP A 196 3.00 -6.32 20.87
C ASP A 196 1.68 -7.04 20.58
N GLY A 197 1.72 -8.35 20.31
CA GLY A 197 0.56 -9.17 19.96
C GLY A 197 0.07 -8.90 18.53
N VAL A 198 0.92 -8.37 17.64
CA VAL A 198 0.53 -7.90 16.32
C VAL A 198 1.10 -8.78 15.22
N VAL A 199 0.31 -9.02 14.18
CA VAL A 199 0.78 -9.56 12.90
C VAL A 199 0.08 -8.83 11.76
N ARG A 200 0.76 -8.67 10.62
CA ARG A 200 0.25 -7.90 9.48
C ARG A 200 0.30 -8.69 8.18
N THR A 201 -0.63 -8.39 7.28
CA THR A 201 -0.75 -9.00 5.95
C THR A 201 -1.33 -7.99 4.96
N ILE A 202 -1.44 -8.36 3.69
CA ILE A 202 -2.18 -7.59 2.68
C ILE A 202 -3.62 -8.08 2.56
N SER A 203 -4.56 -7.14 2.45
CA SER A 203 -5.98 -7.40 2.27
C SER A 203 -6.27 -8.02 0.90
N PRO A 204 -7.01 -9.13 0.82
CA PRO A 204 -7.62 -9.61 -0.41
C PRO A 204 -8.62 -8.59 -1.01
N VAL A 205 -9.07 -8.79 -2.25
CA VAL A 205 -10.11 -7.96 -2.89
C VAL A 205 -11.54 -8.46 -2.67
N VAL A 206 -11.69 -9.56 -1.95
CA VAL A 206 -12.96 -10.20 -1.64
C VAL A 206 -13.03 -10.48 -0.16
N THR A 207 -14.24 -10.79 0.33
CA THR A 207 -14.46 -11.22 1.71
C THR A 207 -13.50 -12.32 2.11
N TYR A 208 -12.90 -12.18 3.29
CA TYR A 208 -11.95 -13.14 3.83
C TYR A 208 -12.20 -13.41 5.30
N ARG A 209 -11.47 -14.38 5.84
CA ARG A 209 -11.49 -14.78 7.24
C ARG A 209 -10.07 -14.78 7.79
N VAL A 210 -9.94 -14.36 9.04
CA VAL A 210 -8.72 -14.50 9.84
C VAL A 210 -8.97 -15.56 10.91
N THR A 211 -7.99 -16.42 11.15
CA THR A 211 -8.04 -17.42 12.21
C THR A 211 -6.78 -17.35 13.05
N VAL A 212 -6.96 -17.20 14.35
CA VAL A 212 -5.93 -17.10 15.39
C VAL A 212 -5.90 -18.43 16.13
N VAL A 213 -4.73 -19.06 16.20
CA VAL A 213 -4.54 -20.41 16.73
C VAL A 213 -3.38 -20.43 17.72
N ASP A 214 -3.67 -20.91 18.93
CA ASP A 214 -2.68 -21.31 19.92
C ASP A 214 -3.20 -22.53 20.69
N GLU A 215 -2.92 -23.72 20.16
CA GLU A 215 -3.62 -24.96 20.51
C GLU A 215 -3.72 -25.19 22.03
N PRO A 216 -4.91 -25.51 22.57
CA PRO A 216 -6.16 -25.83 21.85
C PRO A 216 -7.05 -24.63 21.53
N ARG A 217 -6.59 -23.38 21.77
CA ARG A 217 -7.41 -22.16 21.64
C ARG A 217 -7.51 -21.71 20.18
N VAL A 218 -8.73 -21.37 19.74
CA VAL A 218 -8.97 -20.90 18.37
C VAL A 218 -10.01 -19.79 18.35
N VAL A 219 -9.66 -18.65 17.74
CA VAL A 219 -10.62 -17.56 17.45
C VAL A 219 -10.67 -17.33 15.96
N VAL A 220 -11.90 -17.18 15.45
CA VAL A 220 -12.17 -16.93 14.03
C VAL A 220 -12.86 -15.58 13.89
N VAL A 221 -12.31 -14.72 13.03
CA VAL A 221 -12.93 -13.47 12.60
C VAL A 221 -13.34 -13.66 11.13
N ASP A 222 -14.64 -13.83 10.90
CA ASP A 222 -15.22 -14.10 9.58
C ASP A 222 -15.92 -12.85 9.01
N GLY A 223 -16.29 -12.87 7.72
CA GLY A 223 -17.04 -11.79 7.08
C GLY A 223 -16.24 -10.48 6.92
N LEU A 224 -14.91 -10.58 6.83
CA LEU A 224 -14.05 -9.41 6.65
C LEU A 224 -14.12 -8.94 5.19
N ASP A 225 -15.04 -8.02 4.91
CA ASP A 225 -15.13 -7.33 3.62
C ASP A 225 -14.06 -6.23 3.50
N PRO A 226 -13.25 -6.20 2.42
CA PRO A 226 -12.33 -5.09 2.17
C PRO A 226 -13.07 -3.76 1.96
N LEU A 227 -12.45 -2.66 2.40
CA LEU A 227 -12.98 -1.31 2.17
C LEU A 227 -12.88 -0.91 0.69
N ALA A 228 -13.59 0.16 0.32
CA ALA A 228 -13.44 0.76 -1.00
C ALA A 228 -12.03 1.35 -1.17
N THR A 229 -11.37 1.04 -2.27
CA THR A 229 -10.04 1.59 -2.59
C THR A 229 -10.12 3.11 -2.80
N PRO A 230 -9.33 3.91 -2.06
CA PRO A 230 -9.23 5.35 -2.29
C PRO A 230 -8.85 5.64 -3.74
N GLN A 231 -9.56 6.59 -4.34
CA GLN A 231 -9.29 7.05 -5.70
C GLN A 231 -8.67 8.45 -5.65
N PRO A 232 -7.65 8.74 -6.47
CA PRO A 232 -7.28 10.12 -6.75
C PRO A 232 -8.50 10.92 -7.20
N ALA A 233 -8.49 12.22 -6.96
CA ALA A 233 -9.52 13.08 -7.52
C ALA A 233 -9.53 12.91 -9.05
N ALA A 234 -10.72 12.73 -9.62
CA ALA A 234 -10.85 12.75 -11.07
C ALA A 234 -10.34 14.10 -11.56
N ALA A 235 -9.49 14.11 -12.59
CA ALA A 235 -9.29 15.33 -13.35
C ALA A 235 -10.69 15.71 -13.87
N GLU A 236 -11.19 16.88 -13.51
CA GLU A 236 -12.40 17.40 -14.14
C GLU A 236 -12.07 17.54 -15.63
N ASP A 237 -12.71 16.72 -16.47
CA ASP A 237 -12.65 16.91 -17.92
C ASP A 237 -13.39 18.23 -18.22
N GLU A 238 -12.64 19.33 -18.37
CA GLU A 238 -13.16 20.60 -18.93
C GLU A 238 -13.33 20.55 -20.46
#